data_AF-A0A6I3LK34-F1
#
_entry.id   AF-A0A6I3LK34-F1
#
_cell.length_a   1.000
_cell.length_b   1.000
_cell.length_c   1.000
_cell.angle_alpha   90.00
_cell.angle_beta   90.00
_cell.angle_gamma   90.00
#
_symmetry.space_group_name_H-M   'P 1'
#
loop_
_entity.id
_entity.type
_entity.pdbx_description
1 polymer ?
#
loop_
_entity_poly.entity_id
_entity_poly.type
_entity_poly.pdbx_seq_one_letter_code
_entity_poly.pdbx_strand_id
1 'polypeptide(L)'
;MLSKEEKKIIREEESYKFELRKYFEKKNEKTWKEKLWLFLNSAFGLWLLSTIVFSIIVNSYANFKENNTKAAIKNETVRKLEIEISNKIQYFKARIEENKKEITKSLNNLNNNESTYTAPLNPTIKEILTETEKNADIFPEYKDRTLQSLIFELDQLSEKDTDKASLYTSRILLKNMALKDSIISDYKILLNDYNTVLKSISKDDNLNKWSK
;
A
#
# COMPACT_ATOMS: atom_id res chain seq x y z
N MET A 1 -17.89 -18.86 -99.81
CA MET A 1 -16.56 -19.03 -99.16
C MET A 1 -15.89 -17.67 -99.13
N LEU A 2 -15.39 -17.23 -97.98
CA LEU A 2 -14.64 -15.98 -97.89
C LEU A 2 -13.34 -16.05 -98.71
N SER A 3 -12.99 -14.96 -99.38
CA SER A 3 -11.73 -14.82 -100.12
C SER A 3 -10.54 -14.91 -99.16
N LYS A 4 -9.34 -15.19 -99.71
CA LYS A 4 -8.11 -15.24 -98.92
C LYS A 4 -7.80 -13.87 -98.28
N GLU A 5 -8.11 -12.78 -98.96
CA GLU A 5 -7.97 -11.42 -98.44
C GLU A 5 -8.91 -11.16 -97.25
N GLU A 6 -10.18 -11.54 -97.35
CA GLU A 6 -11.16 -11.36 -96.27
C GLU A 6 -10.74 -12.14 -95.01
N LYS A 7 -10.25 -13.37 -95.18
CA LYS A 7 -9.70 -14.16 -94.05
C LYS A 7 -8.48 -13.50 -93.40
N LYS A 8 -7.67 -12.78 -94.17
CA LYS A 8 -6.48 -12.09 -93.64
C LYS A 8 -6.89 -10.88 -92.79
N ILE A 9 -7.85 -10.08 -93.29
CA ILE A 9 -8.40 -8.92 -92.57
C ILE A 9 -9.04 -9.36 -91.25
N ILE A 10 -9.86 -10.41 -91.27
CA ILE A 10 -10.48 -10.95 -90.05
C ILE A 10 -9.42 -11.37 -89.03
N ARG A 11 -8.34 -12.03 -89.48
CA ARG A 11 -7.25 -12.46 -88.59
C ARG A 11 -6.48 -11.30 -87.98
N GLU A 12 -6.21 -10.26 -88.75
CA GLU A 12 -5.53 -9.05 -88.27
C GLU A 12 -6.40 -8.28 -87.27
N GLU A 13 -7.71 -8.17 -87.54
CA GLU A 13 -8.65 -7.53 -86.63
C GLU A 13 -8.83 -8.31 -85.32
N GLU A 14 -8.91 -9.64 -85.38
CA GLU A 14 -8.97 -10.51 -84.20
C GLU A 14 -7.69 -10.41 -83.35
N SER A 15 -6.53 -10.39 -84.00
CA SER A 15 -5.24 -10.17 -83.34
C SER A 15 -5.22 -8.83 -82.60
N TYR A 16 -5.68 -7.77 -83.25
CA TYR A 16 -5.74 -6.44 -82.66
C TYR A 16 -6.71 -6.34 -81.47
N LYS A 17 -7.90 -6.96 -81.60
CA LYS A 17 -8.87 -7.07 -80.48
C LYS A 17 -8.28 -7.82 -79.29
N PHE A 18 -7.51 -8.87 -79.54
CA PHE A 18 -6.85 -9.65 -78.48
C PHE A 18 -5.78 -8.82 -77.75
N GLU A 19 -4.94 -8.09 -78.49
CA GLU A 19 -3.93 -7.20 -77.91
C GLU A 19 -4.54 -6.07 -77.08
N LEU A 20 -5.63 -5.45 -77.57
CA LEU A 20 -6.36 -4.43 -76.81
C LEU A 20 -6.91 -4.98 -75.50
N ARG A 21 -7.54 -6.16 -75.50
CA ARG A 21 -8.03 -6.80 -74.25
C ARG A 21 -6.90 -7.02 -73.26
N LYS A 22 -5.77 -7.55 -73.73
CA LYS A 22 -4.59 -7.79 -72.89
C LYS A 22 -4.00 -6.50 -72.33
N TYR A 23 -4.00 -5.42 -73.12
CA TYR A 23 -3.54 -4.10 -72.67
C TYR A 23 -4.46 -3.52 -71.59
N PHE A 24 -5.78 -3.65 -71.74
CA PHE A 24 -6.75 -3.18 -70.74
C PHE A 24 -6.76 -4.06 -69.48
N GLU A 25 -6.56 -5.37 -69.59
CA GLU A 25 -6.42 -6.26 -68.42
C GLU A 25 -5.15 -5.96 -67.63
N LYS A 26 -4.01 -5.77 -68.31
CA LYS A 26 -2.72 -5.49 -67.65
C LYS A 26 -2.69 -4.11 -66.99
N LYS A 27 -3.44 -3.14 -67.50
CA LYS A 27 -3.59 -1.81 -66.89
C LYS A 27 -4.48 -1.84 -65.63
N ASN A 28 -5.26 -2.89 -65.44
CA ASN A 28 -6.16 -3.09 -64.30
C ASN A 28 -5.60 -4.06 -63.25
N GLU A 29 -4.31 -4.38 -63.28
CA GLU A 29 -3.68 -5.12 -62.19
C GLU A 29 -3.75 -4.27 -60.91
N LYS A 30 -4.78 -4.56 -60.10
CA LYS A 30 -5.02 -3.84 -58.86
C LYS A 30 -3.79 -3.91 -57.98
N THR A 31 -3.33 -2.74 -57.54
CA THR A 31 -2.21 -2.65 -56.62
C THR A 31 -2.55 -3.43 -55.33
N TRP A 32 -1.53 -3.93 -54.62
CA TRP A 32 -1.75 -4.63 -53.35
C TRP A 32 -2.56 -3.77 -52.35
N LYS A 33 -2.40 -2.44 -52.41
CA LYS A 33 -3.19 -1.47 -51.64
C LYS A 33 -4.66 -1.49 -52.01
N GLU A 34 -4.99 -1.49 -53.30
CA GLU A 34 -6.38 -1.59 -53.77
C GLU A 34 -7.02 -2.93 -53.39
N LYS A 35 -6.26 -4.03 -53.47
CA LYS A 35 -6.74 -5.35 -53.03
C LYS A 35 -7.04 -5.36 -51.53
N LEU A 36 -6.17 -4.75 -50.72
CA LEU A 36 -6.36 -4.63 -49.27
C LEU A 36 -7.56 -3.73 -48.95
N TRP A 37 -7.73 -2.63 -49.67
CA TRP A 37 -8.88 -1.74 -49.52
C TRP A 37 -10.20 -2.43 -49.89
N LEU A 38 -10.22 -3.20 -50.98
CA LEU A 38 -11.37 -4.02 -51.36
C LEU A 38 -11.69 -5.09 -50.31
N PHE A 39 -10.67 -5.71 -49.72
CA PHE A 39 -10.85 -6.66 -48.64
C PHE A 39 -11.45 -5.99 -47.39
N LEU A 40 -10.90 -4.84 -46.97
CA LEU A 40 -11.41 -4.08 -45.82
C LEU A 40 -12.85 -3.60 -46.02
N ASN A 41 -13.25 -3.33 -47.27
CA ASN A 41 -14.61 -2.94 -47.61
C ASN A 41 -15.55 -4.13 -47.92
N SER A 42 -15.05 -5.36 -47.84
CA SER A 42 -15.89 -6.56 -47.96
C SER A 42 -16.63 -6.81 -46.65
N ALA A 43 -17.77 -7.50 -46.72
CA ALA A 43 -18.54 -7.87 -45.52
C ALA A 43 -17.69 -8.66 -44.50
N PHE A 44 -16.82 -9.56 -44.98
CA PHE A 44 -15.89 -10.30 -44.13
C PHE A 44 -14.81 -9.42 -43.51
N GLY A 45 -14.23 -8.48 -44.27
CA GLY A 45 -13.23 -7.55 -43.75
C GLY A 45 -13.79 -6.61 -42.68
N LEU A 46 -15.00 -6.10 -42.89
CA LEU A 46 -15.71 -5.30 -41.90
C LEU A 46 -16.00 -6.11 -40.63
N TRP A 47 -16.46 -7.36 -40.77
CA TRP A 47 -16.70 -8.25 -39.64
C TRP A 47 -15.41 -8.53 -38.84
N LEU A 48 -14.30 -8.80 -39.53
CA LEU A 48 -12.99 -8.98 -38.90
C LEU A 48 -12.55 -7.71 -38.16
N LEU A 49 -12.68 -6.54 -38.80
CA LEU A 49 -12.33 -5.25 -38.22
C LEU A 49 -13.16 -4.96 -36.97
N SER A 50 -14.47 -5.22 -36.99
CA SER A 50 -15.34 -5.10 -35.81
C SER A 50 -14.88 -6.01 -34.67
N THR A 51 -14.49 -7.24 -34.97
CA THR A 51 -13.99 -8.18 -33.95
C THR A 51 -12.69 -7.68 -33.32
N ILE A 52 -11.77 -7.13 -34.13
CA ILE A 52 -10.51 -6.54 -33.66
C ILE A 52 -10.80 -5.31 -32.77
N VAL A 53 -11.65 -4.40 -33.23
CA VAL A 53 -12.03 -3.20 -32.47
C VAL A 53 -12.69 -3.58 -31.15
N PHE A 54 -13.61 -4.55 -31.16
CA PHE A 54 -14.27 -5.04 -29.96
C PHE A 54 -13.26 -5.66 -28.98
N SER A 55 -12.32 -6.47 -29.47
CA SER A 55 -11.25 -7.06 -28.65
C SER A 55 -10.38 -5.99 -27.98
N ILE A 56 -10.00 -4.94 -28.73
CA ILE A 56 -9.22 -3.81 -28.18
C ILE A 56 -10.01 -3.09 -27.09
N ILE A 57 -11.30 -2.82 -27.30
CA ILE A 57 -12.17 -2.16 -26.31
C ILE A 57 -12.30 -2.99 -25.04
N VAL A 58 -12.58 -4.30 -25.18
CA VAL A 58 -12.74 -5.21 -24.03
C VAL A 58 -11.44 -5.29 -23.23
N ASN A 59 -10.30 -5.46 -23.90
CA ASN A 59 -9.00 -5.53 -23.22
C ASN A 59 -8.65 -4.21 -22.53
N SER A 60 -8.89 -3.07 -23.19
CA SER A 60 -8.68 -1.74 -22.60
C SER A 60 -9.54 -1.53 -21.35
N TYR A 61 -10.82 -1.91 -21.41
CA TYR A 61 -11.72 -1.84 -20.27
C TYR A 61 -11.29 -2.77 -19.12
N ALA A 62 -10.87 -4.00 -19.42
CA ALA A 62 -10.38 -4.94 -18.42
C ALA A 62 -9.14 -4.37 -17.69
N ASN A 63 -8.17 -3.85 -18.43
CA ASN A 63 -6.98 -3.21 -17.86
C ASN A 63 -7.33 -1.99 -17.00
N PHE A 64 -8.27 -1.15 -17.45
CA PHE A 64 -8.73 0.00 -16.68
C PHE A 64 -9.40 -0.43 -15.36
N LYS A 65 -10.29 -1.43 -15.41
CA LYS A 65 -10.96 -1.97 -14.24
C LYS A 65 -9.97 -2.61 -13.26
N GLU A 66 -9.00 -3.35 -13.76
CA GLU A 66 -7.95 -3.96 -12.94
C GLU A 66 -7.12 -2.90 -12.22
N ASN A 67 -6.70 -1.85 -12.92
CA ASN A 67 -5.96 -0.74 -12.32
C ASN A 67 -6.76 -0.02 -11.23
N ASN A 68 -8.05 0.25 -11.46
CA ASN A 68 -8.91 0.86 -10.46
C ASN A 68 -9.12 -0.06 -9.24
N THR A 69 -9.24 -1.37 -9.47
CA THR A 69 -9.41 -2.35 -8.38
C THR A 69 -8.13 -2.44 -7.55
N LYS A 70 -6.96 -2.50 -8.19
CA LYS A 70 -5.65 -2.46 -7.50
C LYS A 70 -5.48 -1.18 -6.69
N ALA A 71 -5.88 -0.03 -7.23
CA ALA A 71 -5.85 1.25 -6.51
C ALA A 71 -6.82 1.25 -5.31
N ALA A 72 -8.03 0.72 -5.47
CA ALA A 72 -9.02 0.63 -4.39
C ALA A 72 -8.53 -0.28 -3.25
N ILE A 73 -8.00 -1.47 -3.57
CA ILE A 73 -7.42 -2.40 -2.59
C ILE A 73 -6.25 -1.73 -1.86
N LYS A 74 -5.34 -1.09 -2.60
CA LYS A 74 -4.20 -0.37 -2.01
C LYS A 74 -4.67 0.72 -1.04
N ASN A 75 -5.65 1.53 -1.43
CA ASN A 75 -6.19 2.59 -0.59
C ASN A 75 -6.88 2.02 0.66
N GLU A 76 -7.56 0.88 0.52
CA GLU A 76 -8.17 0.20 1.67
C GLU A 76 -7.10 -0.31 2.63
N THR A 77 -6.02 -0.93 2.13
CA THR A 77 -4.89 -1.38 2.96
C THR A 77 -4.26 -0.20 3.71
N VAL A 78 -3.98 0.92 3.02
CA VAL A 78 -3.46 2.14 3.63
C VAL A 78 -4.38 2.63 4.75
N ARG A 79 -5.69 2.75 4.47
CA ARG A 79 -6.68 3.18 5.46
C ARG A 79 -6.71 2.27 6.69
N LYS A 80 -6.67 0.94 6.48
CA LYS A 80 -6.63 -0.03 7.58
C LYS A 80 -5.36 0.10 8.41
N LEU A 81 -4.19 0.25 7.76
CA LEU A 81 -2.92 0.46 8.44
C LEU A 81 -2.94 1.75 9.29
N GLU A 82 -3.46 2.86 8.76
CA GLU A 82 -3.57 4.13 9.49
C GLU A 82 -4.45 4.01 10.73
N ILE A 83 -5.61 3.35 10.60
CA ILE A 83 -6.53 3.10 11.73
C ILE A 83 -5.84 2.24 12.79
N GLU A 84 -5.19 1.16 12.38
CA GLU A 84 -4.49 0.23 13.28
C GLU A 84 -3.35 0.92 14.03
N ILE A 85 -2.50 1.66 13.31
CA ILE A 85 -1.39 2.45 13.87
C ILE A 85 -1.92 3.48 14.87
N SER A 86 -2.97 4.22 14.50
CA SER A 86 -3.60 5.21 15.38
C SER A 86 -4.11 4.56 16.67
N ASN A 87 -4.78 3.41 16.57
CA ASN A 87 -5.30 2.69 17.72
C ASN A 87 -4.18 2.20 18.65
N LYS A 88 -3.15 1.56 18.10
CA LYS A 88 -1.98 1.10 18.88
C LYS A 88 -1.27 2.28 19.58
N ILE A 89 -1.14 3.44 18.91
CA ILE A 89 -0.58 4.65 19.52
C ILE A 89 -1.45 5.17 20.67
N GLN A 90 -2.77 5.22 20.50
CA GLN A 90 -3.69 5.66 21.55
C GLN A 90 -3.65 4.73 22.77
N TYR A 91 -3.64 3.42 22.53
CA TYR A 91 -3.53 2.43 23.59
C TYR A 91 -2.20 2.56 24.35
N PHE A 92 -1.10 2.74 23.62
CA PHE A 92 0.21 2.99 24.22
C PHE A 92 0.22 4.26 25.09
N LYS A 93 -0.39 5.35 24.63
CA LYS A 93 -0.53 6.59 25.42
C LYS A 93 -1.34 6.38 26.70
N ALA A 94 -2.48 5.69 26.59
CA ALA A 94 -3.34 5.41 27.74
C ALA A 94 -2.60 4.60 28.82
N ARG A 95 -1.82 3.58 28.40
CA ARG A 95 -1.03 2.76 29.32
C ARG A 95 0.09 3.55 30.00
N ILE A 96 0.77 4.44 29.28
CA ILE A 96 1.78 5.33 29.89
C ILE A 96 1.15 6.20 30.99
N GLU A 97 0.01 6.81 30.70
CA GLU A 97 -0.70 7.67 31.66
C GLU A 97 -1.19 6.89 32.89
N GLU A 98 -1.67 5.67 32.70
CA GLU A 98 -2.05 4.76 33.79
C GLU A 98 -0.84 4.45 34.69
N ASN A 99 0.26 3.99 34.11
CA ASN A 99 1.48 3.67 34.84
C ASN A 99 2.04 4.90 35.59
N LYS A 100 1.96 6.09 35.00
CA LYS A 100 2.36 7.34 35.66
C LYS A 100 1.53 7.62 36.90
N LYS A 101 0.21 7.41 36.84
CA LYS A 101 -0.69 7.57 37.99
C LYS A 101 -0.36 6.55 39.08
N GLU A 102 -0.10 5.30 38.72
CA GLU A 102 0.28 4.26 39.69
C GLU A 102 1.60 4.57 40.41
N ILE A 103 2.63 5.00 39.67
CA ILE A 103 3.91 5.44 40.25
C ILE A 103 3.70 6.62 41.20
N THR A 104 2.92 7.62 40.78
CA THR A 104 2.65 8.82 41.60
C THR A 104 1.92 8.44 42.90
N LYS A 105 0.95 7.52 42.83
CA LYS A 105 0.23 7.00 43.99
C LYS A 105 1.18 6.27 44.95
N SER A 106 2.06 5.41 44.41
CA SER A 106 3.08 4.70 45.20
C SER A 106 4.05 5.65 45.89
N LEU A 107 4.49 6.70 45.20
CA LEU A 107 5.37 7.75 45.77
C LEU A 107 4.67 8.51 46.91
N ASN A 108 3.41 8.89 46.74
CA ASN A 108 2.66 9.57 47.79
C ASN A 108 2.45 8.69 49.03
N ASN A 109 2.22 7.39 48.86
CA ASN A 109 2.08 6.45 49.97
C ASN A 109 3.40 6.29 50.75
N LEU A 110 4.55 6.25 50.05
CA LEU A 110 5.86 6.19 50.69
C LEU A 110 6.14 7.42 51.57
N ASN A 111 5.75 8.61 51.12
CA ASN A 111 5.93 9.85 51.88
C ASN A 111 5.06 9.90 53.14
N ASN A 112 3.95 9.15 53.19
CA ASN A 112 3.00 9.17 54.31
C ASN A 112 3.31 8.14 55.41
N ASN A 113 4.47 7.48 55.38
CA ASN A 113 4.96 6.53 56.40
C ASN A 113 4.04 5.31 56.68
N GLU A 114 3.13 4.95 55.76
CA GLU A 114 2.39 3.69 55.85
C GLU A 114 3.28 2.52 55.39
N SER A 115 4.07 2.00 56.34
CA SER A 115 5.22 1.09 56.15
C SER A 115 4.91 -0.36 55.74
N THR A 116 3.78 -0.63 55.08
CA THR A 116 3.42 -1.98 54.59
C THR A 116 3.35 -2.08 53.06
N TYR A 117 4.09 -1.24 52.34
CA TYR A 117 4.10 -1.27 50.88
C TYR A 117 5.06 -2.34 50.34
N THR A 118 4.53 -3.51 49.98
CA THR A 118 5.22 -4.44 49.07
C THR A 118 5.09 -3.88 47.66
N ALA A 119 6.14 -3.22 47.16
CA ALA A 119 6.12 -2.65 45.83
C ALA A 119 5.82 -3.76 44.79
N PRO A 120 4.73 -3.67 44.01
CA PRO A 120 4.56 -4.55 42.88
C PRO A 120 5.74 -4.29 41.94
N LEU A 121 6.39 -5.38 41.51
CA LEU A 121 7.49 -5.35 40.55
C LEU A 121 7.11 -4.42 39.40
N ASN A 122 7.84 -3.31 39.28
CA ASN A 122 7.66 -2.32 38.24
C ASN A 122 7.79 -3.07 36.90
N PRO A 123 6.69 -3.26 36.14
CA PRO A 123 6.75 -4.09 34.95
C PRO A 123 7.80 -3.46 34.04
N THR A 124 8.69 -4.31 33.51
CA THR A 124 9.80 -3.79 32.70
C THR A 124 9.16 -3.03 31.52
N ILE A 125 9.74 -1.92 31.04
CA ILE A 125 9.22 -1.20 29.85
C ILE A 125 8.95 -2.18 28.70
N LYS A 126 9.76 -3.23 28.59
CA LYS A 126 9.60 -4.33 27.64
C LYS A 126 8.29 -5.11 27.83
N GLU A 127 7.90 -5.37 29.07
CA GLU A 127 6.68 -6.08 29.46
C GLU A 127 5.43 -5.26 29.16
N ILE A 128 5.47 -3.96 29.50
CA ILE A 128 4.43 -2.98 29.14
C ILE A 128 4.25 -2.97 27.62
N LEU A 129 5.34 -2.92 26.85
CA LEU A 129 5.30 -2.92 25.38
C LEU A 129 4.71 -4.24 24.83
N THR A 130 5.10 -5.40 25.35
CA THR A 130 4.60 -6.69 24.85
C THR A 130 3.14 -6.99 25.21
N GLU A 131 2.69 -6.53 26.37
CA GLU A 131 1.31 -6.76 26.81
C GLU A 131 0.34 -5.79 26.13
N THR A 132 0.79 -4.55 25.88
CA THR A 132 -0.02 -3.57 25.16
C THR A 132 -0.23 -3.92 23.68
N GLU A 133 0.70 -4.64 23.06
CA GLU A 133 0.56 -5.04 21.66
C GLU A 133 -0.56 -6.06 21.42
N LYS A 134 -0.88 -6.93 22.40
CA LYS A 134 -1.83 -8.06 22.21
C LYS A 134 -3.31 -7.70 22.29
N ASN A 135 -3.65 -6.56 22.89
CA ASN A 135 -5.04 -6.17 23.18
C ASN A 135 -5.51 -4.96 22.37
N ALA A 136 -4.65 -4.40 21.52
CA ALA A 136 -4.91 -3.16 20.79
C ALA A 136 -5.25 -3.39 19.31
N ASP A 137 -5.54 -4.62 18.90
CA ASP A 137 -5.77 -4.93 17.49
C ASP A 137 -7.23 -4.67 17.07
N ILE A 138 -7.43 -3.83 16.06
CA ILE A 138 -8.76 -3.62 15.44
C ILE A 138 -8.96 -4.65 14.33
N PHE A 139 -7.93 -4.86 13.52
CA PHE A 139 -7.99 -5.76 12.37
C PHE A 139 -7.30 -7.10 12.68
N PRO A 140 -7.97 -8.25 12.49
CA PRO A 140 -7.40 -9.56 12.80
C PRO A 140 -6.15 -9.88 11.97
N GLU A 141 -6.04 -9.35 10.76
CA GLU A 141 -4.86 -9.50 9.90
C GLU A 141 -3.58 -8.84 10.43
N TYR A 142 -3.70 -7.95 11.43
CA TYR A 142 -2.56 -7.22 12.00
C TYR A 142 -2.21 -7.63 13.43
N LYS A 143 -2.90 -8.64 13.98
CA LYS A 143 -2.75 -9.08 15.37
C LYS A 143 -1.32 -9.40 15.79
N ASP A 144 -0.60 -10.10 14.91
CA ASP A 144 0.77 -10.54 15.20
C ASP A 144 1.83 -9.52 14.73
N ARG A 145 1.41 -8.31 14.34
CA ARG A 145 2.29 -7.30 13.76
C ARG A 145 2.64 -6.21 14.77
N THR A 146 3.94 -5.95 14.86
CA THR A 146 4.47 -4.85 15.66
C THR A 146 4.14 -3.50 15.02
N LEU A 147 4.02 -2.46 15.84
CA LEU A 147 3.77 -1.09 15.37
C LEU A 147 4.79 -0.65 14.31
N GLN A 148 6.06 -1.01 14.50
CA GLN A 148 7.15 -0.72 13.54
C GLN A 148 6.92 -1.36 12.17
N SER A 149 6.47 -2.62 12.14
CA SER A 149 6.17 -3.33 10.90
C SER A 149 5.04 -2.66 10.13
N LEU A 150 3.97 -2.24 10.82
CA LEU A 150 2.83 -1.55 10.22
C LEU A 150 3.22 -0.21 9.61
N ILE A 151 4.03 0.57 10.33
CA ILE A 151 4.55 1.86 9.85
C ILE A 151 5.41 1.66 8.60
N PHE A 152 6.30 0.67 8.63
CA PHE A 152 7.19 0.40 7.50
C PHE A 152 6.39 0.04 6.24
N GLU A 153 5.36 -0.79 6.37
CA GLU A 153 4.49 -1.11 5.24
C GLU A 153 3.69 0.09 4.74
N LEU A 154 3.19 0.92 5.66
CA LEU A 154 2.52 2.18 5.28
C LEU A 154 3.47 3.08 4.48
N ASP A 155 4.73 3.18 4.88
CA ASP A 155 5.76 3.96 4.17
C ASP A 155 6.01 3.41 2.75
N GLN A 156 6.10 2.08 2.60
CA GLN A 156 6.25 1.43 1.29
C GLN A 156 5.02 1.65 0.39
N LEU A 157 3.81 1.63 0.95
CA LEU A 157 2.58 1.82 0.16
C LEU A 157 2.36 3.29 -0.22
N SER A 158 2.88 4.25 0.53
CA SER A 158 2.61 5.67 0.36
C SER A 158 3.58 6.40 -0.60
N GLU A 159 4.35 5.70 -1.43
CA GLU A 159 5.33 6.29 -2.37
C GLU A 159 4.78 7.29 -3.40
N LYS A 160 3.46 7.46 -3.57
CA LYS A 160 2.92 8.53 -4.43
C LYS A 160 2.89 9.87 -3.68
N ASP A 161 3.59 10.86 -4.24
CA ASP A 161 3.92 12.18 -3.69
C ASP A 161 2.77 12.99 -3.05
N THR A 162 1.51 12.70 -3.35
CA THR A 162 0.36 13.48 -2.91
C THR A 162 -0.06 13.24 -1.44
N ASP A 163 0.30 12.10 -0.83
CA ASP A 163 -0.09 11.78 0.56
C ASP A 163 1.08 11.92 1.57
N LYS A 164 2.16 12.60 1.17
CA LYS A 164 3.31 12.86 2.05
C LYS A 164 2.95 13.60 3.33
N ALA A 165 1.85 14.35 3.38
CA ALA A 165 1.42 15.12 4.55
C ALA A 165 0.96 14.23 5.73
N SER A 166 0.22 13.14 5.46
CA SER A 166 -0.20 12.20 6.52
C SER A 166 0.99 11.38 7.01
N LEU A 167 1.87 10.93 6.10
CA LEU A 167 3.15 10.33 6.44
C LEU A 167 4.05 11.26 7.26
N TYR A 168 4.05 12.57 6.99
CA TYR A 168 4.81 13.53 7.77
C TYR A 168 4.31 13.58 9.21
N THR A 169 3.01 13.44 9.43
CA THR A 169 2.40 13.44 10.76
C THR A 169 2.72 12.14 11.50
N SER A 170 2.70 11.00 10.82
CA SER A 170 3.13 9.70 11.38
C SER A 170 4.62 9.66 11.67
N ARG A 171 5.47 10.20 10.79
CA ARG A 171 6.92 10.37 11.02
C ARG A 171 7.22 11.37 12.12
N ILE A 172 6.46 12.47 12.21
CA ILE A 172 6.55 13.40 13.35
C ILE A 172 6.12 12.68 14.62
N LEU A 173 5.03 11.90 14.61
CA LEU A 173 4.60 11.13 15.78
C LEU A 173 5.62 10.06 16.17
N LEU A 174 6.37 9.50 15.23
CA LEU A 174 7.46 8.55 15.50
C LEU A 174 8.73 9.24 15.97
N LYS A 175 9.06 10.40 15.40
CA LYS A 175 10.15 11.28 15.85
C LYS A 175 9.81 11.88 17.22
N ASN A 176 8.54 12.09 17.50
CA ASN A 176 8.00 12.42 18.81
C ASN A 176 7.85 11.16 19.68
N MET A 177 7.76 9.95 19.14
CA MET A 177 8.05 8.74 19.91
C MET A 177 9.56 8.57 20.11
N ALA A 178 10.42 9.34 19.45
CA ALA A 178 11.80 9.60 19.87
C ALA A 178 11.87 10.68 20.98
N LEU A 179 10.75 11.33 21.36
CA LEU A 179 10.52 11.68 22.78
C LEU A 179 10.45 10.41 23.65
N LYS A 180 10.68 9.20 23.13
CA LYS A 180 11.25 8.10 23.91
C LYS A 180 12.36 8.64 24.78
N ASP A 181 13.25 9.47 24.27
CA ASP A 181 14.35 9.98 25.09
C ASP A 181 13.87 10.96 26.15
N SER A 182 12.84 11.77 25.90
CA SER A 182 12.23 12.65 26.91
C SER A 182 11.39 11.89 27.93
N ILE A 183 10.53 10.96 27.49
CA ILE A 183 9.69 10.12 28.35
C ILE A 183 10.56 9.14 29.12
N ILE A 184 11.56 8.51 28.49
CA ILE A 184 12.57 7.67 29.16
C ILE A 184 13.41 8.53 30.09
N SER A 185 13.74 9.78 29.74
CA SER A 185 14.42 10.72 30.65
C SER A 185 13.56 11.02 31.87
N ASP A 186 12.31 11.44 31.68
CA ASP A 186 11.36 11.75 32.75
C ASP A 186 11.11 10.51 33.63
N TYR A 187 10.99 9.34 33.01
CA TYR A 187 10.82 8.07 33.70
C TYR A 187 12.08 7.65 34.45
N LYS A 188 13.27 7.88 33.88
CA LYS A 188 14.57 7.65 34.55
C LYS A 188 14.72 8.59 35.75
N ILE A 189 14.32 9.86 35.63
CA ILE A 189 14.32 10.82 36.73
C ILE A 189 13.42 10.31 37.85
N LEU A 190 12.17 9.95 37.54
CA LEU A 190 11.23 9.38 38.51
C LEU A 190 11.77 8.09 39.17
N LEU A 191 12.39 7.19 38.40
CA LEU A 191 13.00 5.97 38.93
C LEU A 191 14.19 6.27 39.84
N ASN A 192 14.99 7.27 39.49
CA ASN A 192 16.15 7.65 40.27
C ASN A 192 15.74 8.32 41.59
N ASP A 193 14.71 9.17 41.56
CA ASP A 193 14.10 9.75 42.76
C ASP A 193 13.53 8.66 43.66
N TYR A 194 12.77 7.72 43.09
CA TYR A 194 12.24 6.55 43.81
C TYR A 194 13.34 5.72 44.47
N ASN A 195 14.40 5.38 43.73
CA ASN A 195 15.55 4.64 44.26
C ASN A 195 16.30 5.41 45.35
N THR A 196 16.34 6.74 45.25
CA THR A 196 16.96 7.60 46.27
C THR A 196 16.17 7.55 47.57
N VAL A 197 14.84 7.63 47.50
CA VAL A 197 13.93 7.47 48.66
C VAL A 197 14.05 6.08 49.28
N LEU A 198 14.08 5.01 48.48
CA LEU A 198 14.29 3.65 49.00
C LEU A 198 15.63 3.51 49.72
N LYS A 199 16.71 4.11 49.19
CA LYS A 199 18.02 4.09 49.83
C LYS A 199 18.05 4.90 51.14
N SER A 200 17.29 5.99 51.26
CA SER A 200 17.20 6.73 52.52
C SER A 200 16.44 5.94 53.58
N ILE A 201 15.36 5.25 53.20
CA ILE A 201 14.61 4.36 54.10
C ILE A 201 15.49 3.18 54.56
N SER A 202 16.24 2.56 53.66
CA SER A 202 17.14 1.45 54.00
C SER A 202 18.33 1.86 54.88
N LYS A 203 18.78 3.11 54.85
CA LYS A 203 19.87 3.58 55.70
C LYS A 203 19.43 3.87 57.14
N ASP A 204 18.13 3.98 57.38
CA ASP A 204 17.57 4.17 58.73
C ASP A 204 17.47 2.83 59.51
N ASP A 205 18.48 1.97 59.34
CA ASP A 205 18.69 0.68 60.02
C ASP A 205 18.86 0.81 61.54
N ASN A 206 18.78 2.02 62.11
CA ASN A 206 18.57 2.21 63.55
C ASN A 206 17.20 1.69 64.03
N LEU A 207 16.29 1.31 63.14
CA LEU A 207 15.04 0.63 63.49
C LEU A 207 15.23 -0.82 63.98
N ASN A 208 16.39 -1.47 63.72
CA ASN A 208 16.72 -2.77 64.31
C ASN A 208 17.16 -2.70 65.78
N LYS A 209 17.21 -1.51 66.40
CA LYS A 209 17.52 -1.34 67.83
C LYS A 209 16.31 -1.40 68.76
N TRP A 210 15.09 -1.44 68.23
CA TRP A 210 13.85 -1.42 69.03
C TRP A 210 13.13 -2.78 69.12
N SER A 211 13.73 -3.87 68.62
CA SER A 211 13.18 -5.24 68.70
C SER A 211 13.89 -6.13 69.75
N LYS A 212 14.60 -5.55 70.72
CA LYS A 212 15.12 -6.26 71.89
C LYS A 212 14.42 -5.84 73.17
#